data_AF-A0A964A5K5-F1
#
_entry.id   AF-A0A964A5K5-F1
#
_cell.length_a   1.000
_cell.length_b   1.000
_cell.length_c   1.000
_cell.angle_alpha   90.00
_cell.angle_beta   90.00
_cell.angle_gamma   90.00
#
_symmetry.space_group_name_H-M   'P 1'
#
loop_
_entity.id
_entity.type
_entity.pdbx_description
1 polymer ?
#
loop_
_entity_poly.entity_id
_entity_poly.type
_entity_poly.pdbx_seq_one_letter_code
_entity_poly.pdbx_strand_id
1 'polypeptide(L)'
;MKYLFAMALSLFLLALQPTKAQVKAGDNPGTIDASSLLELESTGKGLLPPRMTTANRTGIGSPATGLVVFDTDKSAYYYYNGSRWVELTDNSNGLRDTDADTKIQVEETTDEDKIRFDTKGTERMIIDDAGLVGIKTSSPVSTLDVQGSIGMKTTSITSATTLDATYNVVAASDASGSFTITLPAAASNTGRTYYIKKTNSSTNTITIDGNGAETIDGATTVVLYVQYDAVRIVCDGSE
;
A
#
# COMPACT_ATOMS: atom_id res chain seq x y z
N MET A 1 -67.96 -26.90 42.33
CA MET A 1 -66.84 -26.12 42.93
C MET A 1 -65.44 -26.63 42.60
N LYS A 2 -65.16 -27.95 42.62
CA LYS A 2 -63.81 -28.50 42.28
C LYS A 2 -63.25 -28.03 40.92
N TYR A 3 -64.08 -28.03 39.85
CA TYR A 3 -63.63 -27.62 38.52
C TYR A 3 -63.45 -26.10 38.37
N LEU A 4 -64.19 -25.30 39.14
CA LEU A 4 -64.08 -23.83 39.12
C LEU A 4 -62.75 -23.37 39.73
N PHE A 5 -62.31 -24.04 40.80
CA PHE A 5 -61.03 -23.76 41.44
C PHE A 5 -59.85 -24.18 40.58
N ALA A 6 -59.93 -25.35 39.93
CA ALA A 6 -58.91 -25.82 38.99
C ALA A 6 -58.76 -24.88 37.76
N MET A 7 -59.88 -24.38 37.23
CA MET A 7 -59.88 -23.44 36.10
C MET A 7 -59.36 -22.05 36.50
N ALA A 8 -59.70 -21.55 37.69
CA ALA A 8 -59.16 -20.30 38.21
C ALA A 8 -57.64 -20.41 38.50
N LEU A 9 -57.19 -21.56 39.00
CA LEU A 9 -55.76 -21.81 39.26
C LEU A 9 -54.97 -21.96 37.95
N SER A 10 -55.52 -22.60 36.91
CA SER A 10 -54.85 -22.67 35.60
C SER A 10 -54.78 -21.30 34.93
N LEU A 11 -55.83 -20.48 35.06
CA LEU A 11 -55.85 -19.10 34.54
C LEU A 11 -54.84 -18.20 35.27
N PHE A 12 -54.69 -18.39 36.59
CA PHE A 12 -53.66 -17.70 37.38
C PHE A 12 -52.24 -18.15 36.99
N LEU A 13 -52.00 -19.46 36.81
CA LEU A 13 -50.69 -19.95 36.34
C LEU A 13 -50.35 -19.51 34.91
N LEU A 14 -51.33 -19.33 34.02
CA LEU A 14 -51.12 -18.77 32.67
C LEU A 14 -50.74 -17.28 32.69
N ALA A 15 -51.10 -16.54 33.74
CA ALA A 15 -50.76 -15.13 33.91
C ALA A 15 -49.32 -14.90 34.45
N LEU A 16 -48.62 -15.94 34.91
CA LEU A 16 -47.22 -15.88 35.37
C LEU A 16 -46.19 -16.16 34.26
N GLN A 17 -46.35 -15.56 33.08
CA GLN A 17 -45.30 -15.63 32.04
C GLN A 17 -44.11 -14.76 32.47
N PRO A 18 -42.85 -15.24 32.43
CA PRO A 18 -41.68 -14.42 32.73
C PRO A 18 -41.57 -13.30 31.70
N THR A 19 -41.76 -12.05 32.14
CA THR A 19 -41.57 -10.87 31.28
C THR A 19 -40.09 -10.75 30.95
N LYS A 20 -39.74 -10.73 29.66
CA LYS A 20 -38.38 -10.35 29.24
C LYS A 20 -38.23 -8.85 29.48
N ALA A 21 -37.41 -8.48 30.47
CA ALA A 21 -37.09 -7.08 30.71
C ALA A 21 -35.96 -6.65 29.77
N GLN A 22 -36.22 -5.64 28.93
CA GLN A 22 -35.19 -4.88 28.22
C GLN A 22 -34.95 -3.57 28.99
N VAL A 23 -33.72 -3.07 29.00
CA VAL A 23 -33.40 -1.79 29.64
C VAL A 23 -33.32 -0.72 28.57
N LYS A 24 -34.21 0.27 28.61
CA LYS A 24 -34.09 1.48 27.79
C LYS A 24 -33.94 2.70 28.69
N ALA A 25 -32.97 3.55 28.37
CA ALA A 25 -32.84 4.88 28.95
C ALA A 25 -32.85 5.90 27.83
N GLY A 26 -33.87 6.77 27.78
CA GLY A 26 -33.92 7.77 26.74
C GLY A 26 -35.21 8.57 26.63
N ASP A 27 -35.29 9.37 25.57
CA ASP A 27 -36.34 10.36 25.35
C ASP A 27 -37.71 9.71 25.01
N ASN A 28 -37.74 8.50 24.43
CA ASN A 28 -38.97 7.71 24.19
C ASN A 28 -38.90 6.29 24.78
N PRO A 29 -39.06 6.13 26.11
CA PRO A 29 -38.94 4.83 26.78
C PRO A 29 -40.10 3.86 26.47
N GLY A 30 -41.18 4.32 25.82
CA GLY A 30 -42.35 3.50 25.50
C GLY A 30 -42.22 2.67 24.22
N THR A 31 -41.19 2.94 23.40
CA THR A 31 -40.90 2.18 22.18
C THR A 31 -39.48 1.65 22.27
N ILE A 32 -39.31 0.35 22.52
CA ILE A 32 -38.01 -0.30 22.65
C ILE A 32 -37.74 -1.13 21.41
N ASP A 33 -36.53 -1.08 20.86
CA ASP A 33 -36.15 -1.96 19.76
C ASP A 33 -36.11 -3.43 20.23
N ALA A 34 -36.87 -4.29 19.55
CA ALA A 34 -37.03 -5.70 19.92
C ALA A 34 -35.71 -6.51 19.87
N SER A 35 -34.67 -6.00 19.18
CA SER A 35 -33.35 -6.62 19.10
C SER A 35 -32.38 -6.17 20.21
N SER A 36 -32.73 -5.14 20.99
CA SER A 36 -31.85 -4.57 22.01
C SER A 36 -31.99 -5.25 23.38
N LEU A 37 -30.88 -5.47 24.09
CA LEU A 37 -30.91 -5.79 25.54
C LEU A 37 -30.81 -4.52 26.38
N LEU A 38 -30.02 -3.55 25.90
CA LEU A 38 -29.85 -2.21 26.45
C LEU A 38 -29.93 -1.20 25.29
N GLU A 39 -30.83 -0.21 25.39
CA GLU A 39 -30.97 0.87 24.43
C GLU A 39 -30.77 2.23 25.12
N LEU A 40 -29.94 3.09 24.54
CA LEU A 40 -29.70 4.46 24.99
C LEU A 40 -30.15 5.41 23.88
N GLU A 41 -31.24 6.15 24.12
CA GLU A 41 -31.78 7.09 23.14
C GLU A 41 -31.68 8.51 23.71
N SER A 42 -30.87 9.36 23.11
CA SER A 42 -30.87 10.77 23.47
C SER A 42 -30.34 11.63 22.33
N THR A 43 -30.90 12.83 22.19
CA THR A 43 -30.40 13.84 21.25
C THR A 43 -29.27 14.71 21.81
N GLY A 44 -28.98 14.62 23.12
CA GLY A 44 -27.98 15.46 23.79
C GLY A 44 -27.10 14.75 24.83
N LYS A 45 -27.27 13.44 25.02
CA LYS A 45 -26.49 12.62 25.96
C LYS A 45 -26.03 11.33 25.28
N GLY A 46 -25.01 10.69 25.83
CA GLY A 46 -24.50 9.41 25.34
C GLY A 46 -24.08 8.48 26.48
N LEU A 47 -23.46 7.36 26.12
CA LEU A 47 -22.84 6.47 27.08
C LEU A 47 -21.46 7.00 27.49
N LEU A 48 -21.28 7.24 28.79
CA LEU A 48 -19.96 7.44 29.37
C LEU A 48 -19.50 6.10 29.98
N PRO A 49 -18.62 5.32 29.32
CA PRO A 49 -18.12 4.08 29.92
C PRO A 49 -17.26 4.39 31.14
N PRO A 50 -16.91 3.37 31.96
CA PRO A 50 -15.97 3.56 33.07
C PRO A 50 -14.69 4.26 32.60
N ARG A 51 -14.33 5.33 33.31
CA ARG A 51 -13.12 6.14 33.06
C ARG A 51 -12.09 5.84 34.12
N MET A 52 -10.85 5.58 33.70
CA MET A 52 -9.79 5.20 34.62
C MET A 52 -8.41 5.48 34.02
N THR A 53 -7.37 5.53 34.87
CA THR A 53 -5.97 5.65 34.43
C THR A 53 -5.51 4.39 33.70
N THR A 54 -4.39 4.47 32.98
CA THR A 54 -3.78 3.30 32.32
C THR A 54 -3.49 2.20 33.33
N ALA A 55 -2.93 2.57 34.49
CA ALA A 55 -2.63 1.61 35.56
C ALA A 55 -3.88 0.86 36.04
N ASN A 56 -4.99 1.58 36.23
CA ASN A 56 -6.25 0.97 36.65
C ASN A 56 -6.83 0.05 35.57
N ARG A 57 -6.79 0.46 34.29
CA ARG A 57 -7.25 -0.38 33.17
C ARG A 57 -6.45 -1.67 33.05
N THR A 58 -5.13 -1.59 33.05
CA THR A 58 -4.25 -2.77 32.94
C THR A 58 -4.28 -3.63 34.21
N GLY A 59 -4.69 -3.05 35.35
CA GLY A 59 -4.86 -3.73 36.62
C GLY A 59 -6.18 -4.49 36.77
N ILE A 60 -7.11 -4.40 35.81
CA ILE A 60 -8.34 -5.22 35.84
C ILE A 60 -7.96 -6.69 35.70
N GLY A 61 -8.20 -7.47 36.76
CA GLY A 61 -7.98 -8.93 36.75
C GLY A 61 -9.00 -9.64 35.87
N SER A 62 -8.53 -10.53 34.99
CA SER A 62 -9.36 -11.32 34.06
C SER A 62 -10.46 -10.53 33.34
N PRO A 63 -10.12 -9.47 32.56
CA PRO A 63 -11.14 -8.68 31.87
C PRO A 63 -11.96 -9.54 30.90
N ALA A 64 -13.26 -9.26 30.79
CA ALA A 64 -14.12 -9.92 29.82
C ALA A 64 -13.78 -9.46 28.39
N THR A 65 -13.79 -10.38 27.42
CA THR A 65 -13.69 -10.02 25.99
C THR A 65 -14.83 -9.08 25.61
N GLY A 66 -14.49 -7.96 24.96
CA GLY A 66 -15.42 -6.90 24.60
C GLY A 66 -15.64 -5.83 25.68
N LEU A 67 -14.99 -5.93 26.85
CA LEU A 67 -15.05 -4.88 27.88
C LEU A 67 -14.47 -3.57 27.33
N VAL A 68 -15.26 -2.49 27.34
CA VAL A 68 -14.87 -1.15 26.87
C VAL A 68 -14.66 -0.20 28.05
N VAL A 69 -13.56 0.55 28.05
CA VAL A 69 -13.25 1.60 29.02
C VAL A 69 -12.66 2.82 28.31
N PHE A 70 -12.70 3.98 28.97
CA PHE A 70 -11.96 5.16 28.55
C PHE A 70 -10.72 5.34 29.44
N ASP A 71 -9.53 5.29 28.83
CA ASP A 71 -8.25 5.47 29.52
C ASP A 71 -7.93 6.97 29.59
N THR A 72 -7.92 7.54 30.80
CA THR A 72 -7.75 8.98 31.01
C THR A 72 -6.32 9.46 30.82
N ASP A 73 -5.31 8.59 30.94
CA ASP A 73 -3.91 8.97 30.73
C ASP A 73 -3.59 9.02 29.23
N LYS A 74 -4.26 8.16 28.44
CA LYS A 74 -4.14 8.12 26.97
C LYS A 74 -5.18 8.98 26.24
N SER A 75 -6.21 9.43 26.95
CA SER A 75 -7.37 10.11 26.36
C SER A 75 -8.01 9.33 25.21
N ALA A 76 -8.09 8.01 25.34
CA ALA A 76 -8.54 7.11 24.28
C ALA A 76 -9.44 5.99 24.81
N TYR A 77 -10.32 5.49 23.93
CA TYR A 77 -11.14 4.32 24.21
C TYR A 77 -10.32 3.04 24.00
N TYR A 78 -10.50 2.07 24.90
CA TYR A 78 -9.89 0.75 24.78
C TYR A 78 -10.93 -0.35 24.96
N TYR A 79 -10.80 -1.44 24.21
CA TYR A 79 -11.53 -2.67 24.45
C TYR A 79 -10.58 -3.83 24.76
N TYR A 80 -11.01 -4.79 25.58
CA TYR A 80 -10.26 -6.02 25.80
C TYR A 80 -10.61 -7.05 24.74
N ASN A 81 -9.65 -7.53 23.95
CA ASN A 81 -9.91 -8.47 22.85
C ASN A 81 -9.89 -9.95 23.26
N GLY A 82 -9.79 -10.23 24.57
CA GLY A 82 -9.61 -11.57 25.13
C GLY A 82 -8.17 -11.90 25.51
N SER A 83 -7.19 -11.12 25.06
CA SER A 83 -5.76 -11.32 25.40
C SER A 83 -5.03 -10.04 25.82
N ARG A 84 -5.42 -8.90 25.27
CA ARG A 84 -4.84 -7.59 25.61
C ARG A 84 -5.87 -6.48 25.40
N TRP A 85 -5.58 -5.33 25.99
CA TRP A 85 -6.29 -4.11 25.66
C TRP A 85 -5.84 -3.57 24.30
N VAL A 86 -6.82 -3.24 23.47
CA VAL A 86 -6.63 -2.68 22.13
C VAL A 86 -7.30 -1.30 22.09
N GLU A 87 -6.57 -0.32 21.57
CA GLU A 87 -7.11 1.03 21.39
C GLU A 87 -8.15 1.02 20.28
N LEU A 88 -9.30 1.65 20.52
CA LEU A 88 -10.26 2.00 19.48
C LEU A 88 -9.77 3.29 18.83
N THR A 89 -8.80 3.17 17.95
CA THR A 89 -8.32 4.26 17.11
C THR A 89 -9.15 4.33 15.84
N ASP A 90 -9.26 5.53 15.26
CA ASP A 90 -9.64 5.67 13.88
C ASP A 90 -8.45 5.26 12.99
N ASN A 91 -8.65 4.25 12.15
CA ASN A 91 -7.72 3.94 11.06
C ASN A 91 -7.78 5.01 9.94
N SER A 92 -8.21 6.23 10.26
CA SER A 92 -8.68 7.22 9.30
C SER A 92 -7.64 7.60 8.25
N ASN A 93 -6.33 7.56 8.55
CA ASN A 93 -5.30 8.00 7.60
C ASN A 93 -4.13 7.00 7.43
N GLY A 94 -4.44 5.73 7.19
CA GLY A 94 -3.52 4.83 6.45
C GLY A 94 -2.34 4.19 7.23
N LEU A 95 -1.37 3.71 6.46
CA LEU A 95 -0.16 3.05 6.94
C LEU A 95 0.82 4.11 7.45
N ARG A 96 0.94 4.27 8.77
CA ARG A 96 1.79 5.28 9.43
C ARG A 96 2.62 4.66 10.55
N ASP A 97 3.80 5.21 10.79
CA ASP A 97 4.66 4.82 11.92
C ASP A 97 4.25 5.52 13.25
N THR A 98 5.08 5.39 14.28
CA THR A 98 4.71 5.80 15.66
C THR A 98 4.74 7.31 15.87
N ASP A 99 5.63 8.04 15.21
CA ASP A 99 5.69 9.50 15.29
C ASP A 99 4.94 10.21 14.14
N ALA A 100 4.36 9.41 13.24
CA ALA A 100 3.53 9.83 12.11
C ALA A 100 4.27 10.67 11.05
N ASP A 101 5.61 10.61 11.03
CA ASP A 101 6.43 11.29 10.03
C ASP A 101 6.71 10.42 8.79
N THR A 102 6.48 9.11 8.91
CA THR A 102 6.63 8.14 7.83
C THR A 102 5.30 7.46 7.59
N LYS A 103 4.69 7.74 6.44
CA LYS A 103 3.29 7.36 6.16
C LYS A 103 3.04 7.13 4.66
N ILE A 104 1.98 6.39 4.38
CA ILE A 104 1.31 6.35 3.07
C ILE A 104 -0.07 6.95 3.26
N GLN A 105 -0.34 8.04 2.53
CA GLN A 105 -1.57 8.82 2.65
C GLN A 105 -2.28 8.93 1.30
N VAL A 106 -3.62 8.92 1.35
CA VAL A 106 -4.48 9.06 0.17
C VAL A 106 -5.16 10.43 0.09
N GLU A 107 -5.09 11.22 1.17
CA GLU A 107 -5.72 12.53 1.29
C GLU A 107 -4.90 13.40 2.26
N GLU A 108 -4.56 14.63 1.86
CA GLU A 108 -4.09 15.70 2.77
C GLU A 108 -5.14 16.81 2.90
N THR A 109 -5.92 17.02 1.84
CA THR A 109 -7.19 17.76 1.86
C THR A 109 -8.31 16.88 1.32
N THR A 110 -9.55 17.35 1.35
CA THR A 110 -10.68 16.55 0.85
C THR A 110 -10.62 16.41 -0.66
N ASP A 111 -10.70 15.17 -1.16
CA ASP A 111 -10.96 14.85 -2.57
C ASP A 111 -9.79 15.23 -3.49
N GLU A 112 -8.55 14.98 -3.03
CA GLU A 112 -7.37 15.22 -3.87
C GLU A 112 -7.10 14.09 -4.86
N ASP A 113 -7.61 12.89 -4.60
CA ASP A 113 -7.39 11.67 -5.40
C ASP A 113 -5.90 11.33 -5.61
N LYS A 114 -5.05 11.49 -4.57
CA LYS A 114 -3.59 11.26 -4.68
C LYS A 114 -3.07 10.24 -3.69
N ILE A 115 -2.15 9.38 -4.12
CA ILE A 115 -1.44 8.45 -3.24
C ILE A 115 -0.03 8.95 -3.01
N ARG A 116 0.37 9.17 -1.76
CA ARG A 116 1.68 9.71 -1.38
C ARG A 116 2.45 8.78 -0.46
N PHE A 117 3.77 8.84 -0.57
CA PHE A 117 4.70 8.12 0.29
C PHE A 117 5.65 9.11 0.96
N ASP A 118 5.59 9.17 2.29
CA ASP A 118 6.35 10.11 3.11
C ASP A 118 7.38 9.39 3.96
N THR A 119 8.53 10.02 4.15
CA THR A 119 9.53 9.60 5.15
C THR A 119 10.13 10.82 5.82
N LYS A 120 10.24 10.80 7.16
CA LYS A 120 10.78 11.92 7.94
C LYS A 120 10.06 13.24 7.66
N GLY A 121 8.74 13.18 7.52
CA GLY A 121 7.85 14.32 7.25
C GLY A 121 8.02 14.94 5.86
N THR A 122 8.62 14.23 4.90
CA THR A 122 8.77 14.71 3.52
C THR A 122 8.18 13.71 2.53
N GLU A 123 7.33 14.20 1.62
CA GLU A 123 6.83 13.46 0.47
C GLU A 123 8.00 13.05 -0.44
N ARG A 124 8.11 11.75 -0.72
CA ARG A 124 9.17 11.18 -1.58
C ARG A 124 8.63 10.76 -2.94
N MET A 125 7.41 10.28 -2.97
CA MET A 125 6.74 9.78 -4.17
C MET A 125 5.25 10.12 -4.11
N ILE A 126 4.68 10.40 -5.27
CA ILE A 126 3.25 10.66 -5.45
C ILE A 126 2.73 9.90 -6.69
N ILE A 127 1.49 9.44 -6.62
CA ILE A 127 0.63 9.21 -7.78
C ILE A 127 -0.46 10.26 -7.70
N ASP A 128 -0.49 11.18 -8.66
CA ASP A 128 -1.46 12.29 -8.67
C ASP A 128 -2.82 11.87 -9.22
N ASP A 129 -3.77 12.82 -9.25
CA ASP A 129 -5.13 12.65 -9.75
C ASP A 129 -5.19 12.36 -11.27
N ALA A 130 -4.11 12.67 -12.00
CA ALA A 130 -3.94 12.31 -13.41
C ALA A 130 -3.31 10.91 -13.60
N GLY A 131 -2.95 10.21 -12.51
CA GLY A 131 -2.30 8.91 -12.52
C GLY A 131 -0.79 8.97 -12.86
N LEU A 132 -0.18 10.15 -12.79
CA LEU A 132 1.24 10.35 -13.05
C LEU A 132 2.06 10.04 -11.80
N VAL A 133 3.18 9.34 -11.96
CA VAL A 133 4.07 8.97 -10.86
C VAL A 133 5.21 9.99 -10.73
N GLY A 134 5.24 10.72 -9.62
CA GLY A 134 6.33 11.63 -9.27
C GLY A 134 7.29 11.03 -8.23
N ILE A 135 8.59 11.25 -8.38
CA ILE A 135 9.63 10.97 -7.38
C ILE A 135 10.41 12.26 -7.14
N LYS A 136 10.44 12.73 -5.87
CA LYS A 136 10.96 14.06 -5.46
C LYS A 136 10.25 15.25 -6.14
N THR A 137 9.00 15.08 -6.55
CA THR A 137 8.13 16.14 -7.06
C THR A 137 6.70 15.84 -6.62
N SER A 138 5.93 16.89 -6.31
CA SER A 138 4.50 16.82 -5.99
C SER A 138 3.61 17.20 -7.17
N SER A 139 4.21 17.54 -8.33
CA SER A 139 3.51 17.93 -9.56
C SER A 139 4.22 17.32 -10.76
N PRO A 140 4.14 15.98 -10.92
CA PRO A 140 4.79 15.30 -12.04
C PRO A 140 4.24 15.79 -13.38
N VAL A 141 5.12 15.97 -14.38
CA VAL A 141 4.73 16.41 -15.73
C VAL A 141 4.88 15.32 -16.79
N SER A 142 5.07 14.07 -16.35
CA SER A 142 5.22 12.88 -17.19
C SER A 142 4.70 11.67 -16.43
N THR A 143 4.33 10.59 -17.15
CA THR A 143 3.82 9.35 -16.53
C THR A 143 4.74 8.83 -15.43
N LEU A 144 6.06 8.97 -15.63
CA LEU A 144 7.06 8.84 -14.59
C LEU A 144 7.97 10.07 -14.63
N ASP A 145 7.92 10.88 -13.57
CA ASP A 145 8.74 12.08 -13.40
C ASP A 145 9.68 11.90 -12.20
N VAL A 146 10.99 11.83 -12.46
CA VAL A 146 12.01 11.64 -11.42
C VAL A 146 12.89 12.89 -11.37
N GLN A 147 12.63 13.74 -10.37
CA GLN A 147 13.42 14.95 -10.11
C GLN A 147 14.67 14.60 -9.28
N GLY A 148 15.51 13.71 -9.81
CA GLY A 148 16.73 13.22 -9.19
C GLY A 148 17.50 12.22 -10.08
N SER A 149 18.54 11.60 -9.53
CA SER A 149 19.32 10.58 -10.26
C SER A 149 18.57 9.27 -10.39
N ILE A 150 18.61 8.66 -11.57
CA ILE A 150 18.08 7.31 -11.83
C ILE A 150 19.25 6.33 -11.91
N GLY A 151 19.24 5.30 -11.06
CA GLY A 151 20.14 4.16 -11.16
C GLY A 151 19.58 3.14 -12.14
N MET A 152 20.36 2.76 -13.16
CA MET A 152 19.98 1.71 -14.12
C MET A 152 20.91 0.51 -13.98
N LYS A 153 20.39 -0.70 -14.14
CA LYS A 153 21.20 -1.92 -14.06
C LYS A 153 22.32 -1.86 -15.11
N THR A 154 23.55 -1.88 -14.62
CA THR A 154 24.76 -1.94 -15.44
C THR A 154 25.31 -3.36 -15.39
N THR A 155 25.45 -3.99 -16.57
CA THR A 155 25.99 -5.34 -16.69
C THR A 155 27.28 -5.32 -17.48
N SER A 156 28.33 -5.92 -16.93
CA SER A 156 29.60 -6.09 -17.63
C SER A 156 29.59 -7.38 -18.45
N ILE A 157 30.05 -7.32 -19.69
CA ILE A 157 30.16 -8.49 -20.57
C ILE A 157 31.53 -8.55 -21.24
N THR A 158 32.03 -9.77 -21.47
CA THR A 158 33.38 -10.02 -22.03
C THR A 158 33.39 -10.97 -23.22
N SER A 159 32.20 -11.31 -23.72
CA SER A 159 31.97 -12.31 -24.77
C SER A 159 30.63 -12.07 -25.44
N ALA A 160 30.39 -12.77 -26.56
CA ALA A 160 29.14 -12.68 -27.29
C ALA A 160 27.92 -12.88 -26.38
N THR A 161 26.95 -11.98 -26.50
CA THR A 161 25.77 -11.93 -25.62
C THR A 161 24.56 -11.41 -26.41
N THR A 162 23.43 -12.08 -26.31
CA THR A 162 22.14 -11.55 -26.79
C THR A 162 21.48 -10.75 -25.66
N LEU A 163 21.14 -9.49 -25.91
CA LEU A 163 20.49 -8.65 -24.91
C LEU A 163 18.99 -8.98 -24.80
N ASP A 164 18.44 -8.84 -23.60
CA ASP A 164 17.03 -9.06 -23.29
C ASP A 164 16.48 -7.99 -22.33
N ALA A 165 15.30 -8.22 -21.76
CA ALA A 165 14.62 -7.30 -20.86
C ALA A 165 15.38 -7.04 -19.53
N THR A 166 16.40 -7.83 -19.23
CA THR A 166 17.19 -7.71 -18.00
C THR A 166 18.40 -6.79 -18.15
N TYR A 167 18.69 -6.28 -19.35
CA TYR A 167 19.77 -5.35 -19.62
C TYR A 167 19.26 -3.92 -19.80
N ASN A 168 20.10 -2.94 -19.47
CA ASN A 168 19.83 -1.54 -19.77
C ASN A 168 21.13 -0.81 -20.13
N VAL A 169 22.09 -0.78 -19.20
CA VAL A 169 23.45 -0.30 -19.46
C VAL A 169 24.39 -1.50 -19.59
N VAL A 170 25.20 -1.52 -20.64
CA VAL A 170 26.15 -2.59 -20.94
C VAL A 170 27.57 -2.02 -20.97
N ALA A 171 28.41 -2.52 -20.08
CA ALA A 171 29.83 -2.24 -20.00
C ALA A 171 30.61 -3.39 -20.66
N ALA A 172 30.84 -3.28 -21.97
CA ALA A 172 31.45 -4.34 -22.75
C ALA A 172 32.99 -4.22 -22.77
N SER A 173 33.68 -5.34 -22.65
CA SER A 173 35.14 -5.42 -22.70
C SER A 173 35.60 -6.51 -23.67
N ASP A 174 36.29 -6.11 -24.73
CA ASP A 174 36.82 -7.02 -25.77
C ASP A 174 38.27 -7.46 -25.50
N ALA A 175 38.67 -7.47 -24.22
CA ALA A 175 40.01 -7.85 -23.80
C ALA A 175 40.40 -9.28 -24.23
N SER A 176 39.41 -10.17 -24.41
CA SER A 176 39.60 -11.57 -24.81
C SER A 176 39.40 -11.82 -26.31
N GLY A 177 39.12 -10.79 -27.10
CA GLY A 177 38.84 -10.90 -28.53
C GLY A 177 37.64 -10.05 -28.95
N SER A 178 37.53 -9.82 -30.26
CA SER A 178 36.34 -9.17 -30.82
C SER A 178 35.11 -10.06 -30.65
N PHE A 179 33.95 -9.47 -30.37
CA PHE A 179 32.70 -10.23 -30.22
C PHE A 179 31.48 -9.42 -30.63
N THR A 180 30.36 -10.13 -30.80
CA THR A 180 29.07 -9.56 -31.19
C THR A 180 28.09 -9.53 -30.02
N ILE A 181 27.44 -8.39 -29.82
CA ILE A 181 26.28 -8.21 -28.97
C ILE A 181 25.06 -8.22 -29.90
N THR A 182 24.17 -9.20 -29.75
CA THR A 182 22.97 -9.30 -30.57
C THR A 182 21.79 -8.64 -29.84
N LEU A 183 21.07 -7.75 -30.51
CA LEU A 183 19.85 -7.13 -29.99
C LEU A 183 18.66 -8.12 -30.08
N PRO A 184 17.63 -7.99 -29.24
CA PRO A 184 16.41 -8.77 -29.37
C PRO A 184 15.53 -8.22 -30.51
N ALA A 185 14.60 -9.05 -31.02
CA ALA A 185 13.67 -8.69 -32.10
C ALA A 185 12.93 -7.36 -31.88
N ALA A 186 13.02 -6.39 -32.79
CA ALA A 186 12.45 -5.07 -32.63
C ALA A 186 10.94 -5.11 -32.33
N ALA A 187 10.18 -5.92 -33.08
CA ALA A 187 8.73 -6.04 -32.99
C ALA A 187 8.16 -6.39 -31.59
N SER A 188 8.97 -6.99 -30.71
CA SER A 188 8.57 -7.35 -29.34
C SER A 188 9.15 -6.43 -28.27
N ASN A 189 9.89 -5.38 -28.65
CA ASN A 189 10.68 -4.57 -27.74
C ASN A 189 10.57 -3.06 -27.98
N THR A 190 9.51 -2.59 -28.64
CA THR A 190 9.20 -1.16 -28.85
C THR A 190 9.39 -0.34 -27.56
N GLY A 191 10.09 0.80 -27.68
CA GLY A 191 10.38 1.71 -26.57
C GLY A 191 11.55 1.26 -25.69
N ARG A 192 12.08 0.05 -25.84
CA ARG A 192 13.25 -0.39 -25.09
C ARG A 192 14.48 0.41 -25.50
N THR A 193 15.26 0.82 -24.51
CA THR A 193 16.54 1.51 -24.71
C THR A 193 17.69 0.68 -24.13
N TYR A 194 18.79 0.59 -24.87
CA TYR A 194 20.07 0.10 -24.37
C TYR A 194 21.13 1.20 -24.49
N TYR A 195 22.05 1.27 -23.53
CA TYR A 195 23.27 2.07 -23.63
C TYR A 195 24.47 1.15 -23.51
N ILE A 196 25.20 0.98 -24.60
CA ILE A 196 26.30 0.01 -24.72
C ILE A 196 27.59 0.79 -24.87
N LYS A 197 28.58 0.51 -24.02
CA LYS A 197 29.87 1.19 -24.01
C LYS A 197 31.02 0.20 -23.99
N LYS A 198 32.02 0.42 -24.84
CA LYS A 198 33.33 -0.25 -24.78
C LYS A 198 34.17 0.34 -23.65
N THR A 199 34.72 -0.50 -22.78
CA THR A 199 35.35 -0.06 -21.52
C THR A 199 36.87 -0.14 -21.51
N ASN A 200 37.45 -1.00 -22.35
CA ASN A 200 38.88 -1.29 -22.36
C ASN A 200 39.56 -0.73 -23.63
N SER A 201 40.89 -0.63 -23.58
CA SER A 201 41.74 -0.05 -24.63
C SER A 201 42.28 -1.06 -25.65
N SER A 202 41.71 -2.26 -25.72
CA SER A 202 42.16 -3.22 -26.73
C SER A 202 41.80 -2.75 -28.15
N THR A 203 42.54 -3.24 -29.14
CA THR A 203 42.30 -2.95 -30.57
C THR A 203 41.25 -3.86 -31.19
N ASN A 204 40.67 -4.78 -30.42
CA ASN A 204 39.53 -5.57 -30.88
C ASN A 204 38.31 -4.67 -31.09
N THR A 205 37.21 -5.25 -31.60
CA THR A 205 35.97 -4.52 -31.83
C THR A 205 34.80 -5.18 -31.12
N ILE A 206 33.83 -4.37 -30.72
CA ILE A 206 32.53 -4.85 -30.25
C ILE A 206 31.51 -4.50 -31.32
N THR A 207 30.94 -5.52 -31.94
CA THR A 207 29.89 -5.35 -32.95
C THR A 207 28.53 -5.48 -32.27
N ILE A 208 27.67 -4.48 -32.40
CA ILE A 208 26.26 -4.57 -32.04
C ILE A 208 25.53 -4.94 -33.32
N ASP A 209 24.75 -6.02 -33.26
CA ASP A 209 24.05 -6.59 -34.41
C ASP A 209 22.54 -6.63 -34.15
N GLY A 210 21.76 -6.33 -35.18
CA GLY A 210 20.30 -6.49 -35.15
C GLY A 210 19.89 -7.96 -34.97
N ASN A 211 18.62 -8.21 -34.67
CA ASN A 211 18.14 -9.58 -34.65
C ASN A 211 17.92 -10.08 -36.08
N GLY A 212 18.79 -10.98 -36.56
CA GLY A 212 18.67 -11.54 -37.90
C GLY A 212 19.01 -10.53 -38.99
N ALA A 213 18.00 -10.03 -39.71
CA ALA A 213 18.16 -9.04 -40.79
C ALA A 213 17.60 -7.65 -40.42
N GLU A 214 17.20 -7.46 -39.17
CA GLU A 214 16.78 -6.17 -38.62
C GLU A 214 17.95 -5.17 -38.62
N THR A 215 17.66 -3.87 -38.60
CA THR A 215 18.65 -2.81 -38.83
C THR A 215 18.61 -1.73 -37.77
N ILE A 216 19.78 -1.34 -37.30
CA ILE A 216 20.00 -0.22 -36.41
C ILE A 216 20.22 1.04 -37.26
N ASP A 217 19.23 1.95 -37.28
CA ASP A 217 19.28 3.20 -38.05
C ASP A 217 19.63 2.98 -39.54
N GLY A 218 19.09 1.90 -40.14
CA GLY A 218 19.33 1.50 -41.53
C GLY A 218 20.61 0.70 -41.79
N ALA A 219 21.42 0.41 -40.76
CA ALA A 219 22.58 -0.48 -40.85
C ALA A 219 22.33 -1.80 -40.13
N THR A 220 22.78 -2.94 -40.67
CA THR A 220 22.64 -4.23 -39.97
C THR A 220 23.43 -4.28 -38.66
N THR A 221 24.53 -3.51 -38.57
CA THR A 221 25.40 -3.49 -37.39
C THR A 221 25.91 -2.09 -37.06
N VAL A 222 26.25 -1.89 -35.79
CA VAL A 222 27.01 -0.74 -35.27
C VAL A 222 28.27 -1.27 -34.59
N VAL A 223 29.44 -0.69 -34.86
CA VAL A 223 30.72 -1.17 -34.30
C VAL A 223 31.33 -0.13 -33.37
N LEU A 224 31.75 -0.57 -32.17
CA LEU A 224 32.55 0.20 -31.23
C LEU A 224 34.03 -0.19 -31.42
N TYR A 225 34.87 0.78 -31.78
CA TYR A 225 36.25 0.55 -32.17
C TYR A 225 37.23 0.81 -31.04
N VAL A 226 37.10 1.96 -30.38
CA VAL A 226 38.07 2.41 -29.38
C VAL A 226 37.48 2.43 -27.97
N GLN A 227 38.36 2.59 -26.98
CA GLN A 227 37.93 2.74 -25.60
C GLN A 227 36.96 3.92 -25.48
N TYR A 228 35.86 3.69 -24.76
CA TYR A 228 34.80 4.65 -24.49
C TYR A 228 33.88 4.99 -25.64
N ASP A 229 34.04 4.36 -26.81
CA ASP A 229 32.97 4.33 -27.81
C ASP A 229 31.71 3.77 -27.16
N ALA A 230 30.58 4.43 -27.43
CA ALA A 230 29.30 4.04 -26.90
C ALA A 230 28.19 4.32 -27.90
N VAL A 231 27.14 3.52 -27.83
CA VAL A 231 25.92 3.69 -28.61
C VAL A 231 24.71 3.60 -27.69
N ARG A 232 23.74 4.49 -27.91
CA ARG A 232 22.40 4.38 -27.35
C ARG A 232 21.49 3.86 -28.45
N ILE A 233 20.87 2.70 -28.20
CA ILE A 233 19.89 2.09 -29.09
C ILE A 233 18.51 2.35 -28.52
N VAL A 234 17.58 2.82 -29.34
CA VAL A 234 16.18 2.99 -28.99
C VAL A 234 15.35 2.21 -30.00
N CYS A 235 14.62 1.20 -29.54
CA CYS A 235 13.80 0.37 -30.41
C CYS A 235 12.49 1.08 -30.74
N ASP A 236 12.18 1.22 -32.03
CA ASP A 236 10.91 1.78 -32.51
C ASP A 236 9.83 0.71 -32.76
N GLY A 237 10.22 -0.57 -32.79
CA GLY A 237 9.35 -1.71 -33.03
C GLY A 237 9.38 -2.28 -34.45
N SER A 238 10.13 -1.69 -35.38
CA SER A 238 10.21 -2.14 -36.78
C SER A 238 11.55 -2.70 -37.19
N GLU A 239 12.65 -2.16 -36.66
CA GLU A 239 14.02 -2.50 -37.07
C GLU A 239 15.04 -2.39 -35.93
#